data_AF-A0A4V1VGM3-F1
#
_entry.id   AF-A0A4V1VGM3-F1
#
_cell.length_a   1.000
_cell.length_b   1.000
_cell.length_c   1.000
_cell.angle_alpha   90.00
_cell.angle_beta   90.00
_cell.angle_gamma   90.00
#
_symmetry.space_group_name_H-M   'P 1'
#
loop_
_entity.id
_entity.type
_entity.pdbx_description
1 polymer ?
#
loop_
_entity_poly.entity_id
_entity_poly.type
_entity_poly.pdbx_seq_one_letter_code
_entity_poly.pdbx_strand_id
1 'polypeptide(L)' 'MGGPVLQRLSDDGSESLRVTVTAFLRHGGSFDATARELKVHRHTVSSRVRRAQEAMGLDLADPDVRALLWLALAR' A
#
# COMPACT_ATOMS: atom_id res chain seq x y z
N MET A 1 -18.51 -1.63 -8.68
CA MET A 1 -18.58 -1.00 -7.34
C MET A 1 -17.19 -1.02 -6.70
N GLY A 2 -16.21 -0.33 -7.29
CA GLY A 2 -14.89 -0.14 -6.66
C GLY A 2 -15.05 0.96 -5.63
N GLY A 3 -14.88 0.63 -4.35
CA GLY A 3 -15.19 1.53 -3.24
C GLY A 3 -14.34 2.83 -3.23
N PRO A 4 -14.82 3.88 -2.55
CA PRO A 4 -14.28 5.26 -2.57
C PRO A 4 -12.84 5.43 -2.02
N VAL A 5 -12.14 4.35 -1.67
CA VAL A 5 -10.76 4.36 -1.19
C VAL A 5 -9.76 4.69 -2.29
N LEU A 6 -9.98 4.22 -3.53
CA LEU A 6 -9.06 4.42 -4.65
C LEU A 6 -9.12 5.85 -5.21
N GLN A 7 -10.23 6.55 -5.01
CA GLN A 7 -10.49 7.87 -5.59
C GLN A 7 -9.75 9.01 -4.86
N ARG A 8 -9.56 8.89 -3.53
CA ARG A 8 -8.75 9.85 -2.74
C ARG A 8 -7.26 9.82 -3.06
N LEU A 9 -6.82 8.81 -3.81
CA LEU A 9 -5.45 8.56 -4.20
C LEU A 9 -5.13 9.14 -5.61
N SER A 10 -5.76 10.25 -6.01
CA SER A 10 -5.63 10.79 -7.38
C SER A 10 -4.86 12.11 -7.50
N ASP A 11 -4.25 12.62 -6.43
CA ASP A 11 -3.25 13.69 -6.53
C ASP A 11 -1.87 13.06 -6.84
N ASP A 12 -0.95 13.77 -7.51
CA ASP A 12 0.35 13.31 -8.04
C ASP A 12 1.18 12.43 -7.06
N GLY A 13 0.94 12.58 -5.75
CA GLY A 13 1.52 11.74 -4.69
C GLY A 13 1.00 10.30 -4.59
N SER A 14 -0.15 9.95 -5.19
CA SER A 14 -0.86 8.71 -4.84
C SER A 14 -0.85 7.57 -5.85
N GLU A 15 -0.35 7.77 -7.08
CA GLU A 15 0.11 6.64 -7.88
C GLU A 15 1.28 5.92 -7.21
N SER A 16 2.23 6.69 -6.65
CA SER A 16 3.34 6.14 -5.89
C SER A 16 2.89 5.39 -4.63
N LEU A 17 1.82 5.85 -3.96
CA LEU A 17 1.21 5.14 -2.83
C LEU A 17 0.55 3.85 -3.26
N ARG A 18 -0.25 3.87 -4.34
CA ARG A 18 -0.88 2.66 -4.89
C ARG A 18 0.16 1.62 -5.29
N VAL A 19 1.18 2.01 -6.05
CA VAL A 19 2.29 1.12 -6.43
C VAL A 19 3.00 0.55 -5.19
N THR A 20 3.24 1.41 -4.19
CA THR A 20 3.90 0.97 -2.94
C THR A 20 3.07 -0.03 -2.16
N VAL A 21 1.77 0.22 -1.98
CA VAL A 21 0.87 -0.70 -1.26
C VAL A 21 0.72 -2.01 -2.00
N THR A 22 0.56 -1.99 -3.32
CA THR A 22 0.47 -3.21 -4.13
C THR A 22 1.73 -4.07 -4.00
N ALA A 23 2.91 -3.46 -4.16
CA ALA A 23 4.19 -4.17 -3.98
C ALA A 23 4.37 -4.68 -2.54
N PHE A 24 3.98 -3.88 -1.54
CA PHE A 24 4.01 -4.26 -0.14
C PHE A 24 3.17 -5.50 0.17
N LEU A 25 1.94 -5.54 -0.35
CA LEU A 25 1.07 -6.71 -0.17
C LEU A 25 1.59 -7.94 -0.94
N ARG A 26 2.14 -7.76 -2.16
CA ARG A 26 2.79 -8.85 -2.93
C ARG A 26 3.93 -9.50 -2.15
N HIS A 27 4.69 -8.70 -1.40
CA HIS A 27 5.80 -9.17 -0.56
C HIS A 27 5.39 -9.53 0.88
N GLY A 28 4.10 -9.76 1.13
CA GLY A 28 3.60 -10.19 2.44
C GLY A 28 3.76 -9.16 3.56
N GLY A 29 3.92 -7.88 3.21
CA GLY A 29 4.19 -6.79 4.16
C GLY A 29 5.66 -6.53 4.46
N SER A 30 6.58 -7.00 3.61
CA SER A 30 8.02 -6.72 3.78
C SER A 30 8.42 -5.36 3.22
N PHE A 31 8.85 -4.45 4.09
CA PHE A 31 9.38 -3.14 3.68
C PHE A 31 10.65 -3.27 2.83
N ASP A 32 11.57 -4.16 3.20
CA ASP A 32 12.84 -4.35 2.49
C ASP A 32 12.64 -4.96 1.09
N ALA A 33 11.79 -5.97 0.96
CA ALA A 33 11.51 -6.57 -0.35
C ALA A 33 10.79 -5.57 -1.27
N THR A 34 9.84 -4.79 -0.72
CA THR A 34 9.16 -3.71 -1.45
C THR A 34 10.13 -2.62 -1.90
N ALA A 35 11.04 -2.21 -1.02
CA ALA A 35 12.05 -1.20 -1.31
C ALA A 35 12.97 -1.63 -2.47
N ARG A 36 13.37 -2.91 -2.47
CA ARG A 36 14.17 -3.50 -3.55
C ARG A 36 13.42 -3.54 -4.88
N GLU A 37 12.16 -3.97 -4.89
CA GLU A 37 11.34 -3.99 -6.11
C GLU A 37 11.17 -2.59 -6.70
N LEU A 38 10.82 -1.62 -5.85
CA LEU A 38 10.53 -0.25 -6.27
C LEU A 38 11.78 0.62 -6.45
N LYS A 39 12.97 0.08 -6.17
CA LYS A 39 14.26 0.79 -6.23
C LYS A 39 14.26 2.09 -5.42
N VAL A 40 13.68 2.06 -4.23
CA VAL A 40 13.66 3.18 -3.27
C VAL A 40 14.21 2.76 -1.92
N HIS A 41 14.48 3.72 -1.03
CA HIS A 41 14.87 3.41 0.34
C HIS A 41 13.70 2.84 1.16
N ARG A 42 14.00 1.93 2.11
CA ARG A 42 13.00 1.38 3.05
C ARG A 42 12.22 2.46 3.82
N HIS A 43 12.86 3.59 4.13
CA HIS A 43 12.22 4.74 4.79
C HIS A 43 11.14 5.36 3.92
N THR A 44 11.38 5.45 2.60
CA THR A 44 10.39 5.91 1.62
C THR A 44 9.20 4.96 1.57
N VAL A 45 9.44 3.65 1.56
CA VAL A 45 8.35 2.65 1.60
C VAL A 45 7.54 2.78 2.88
N SER A 46 8.19 2.82 4.04
CA SER A 46 7.52 2.94 5.34
C SER A 46 6.67 4.21 5.44
N SER A 47 7.21 5.36 5.02
CA SER A 47 6.47 6.62 4.98
C SER A 47 5.25 6.55 4.05
N ARG A 48 5.40 5.97 2.85
CA ARG A 48 4.30 5.78 1.89
C ARG A 48 3.23 4.83 2.43
N VAL A 49 3.61 3.70 3.01
CA VAL A 49 2.67 2.74 3.61
C VAL A 49 1.89 3.39 4.75
N ARG A 50 2.56 4.13 5.64
CA ARG A 50 1.88 4.87 6.73
C ARG A 50 0.89 5.88 6.19
N ARG A 51 1.27 6.64 5.15
CA ARG A 51 0.40 7.64 4.52
C ARG A 51 -0.80 6.99 3.84
N ALA A 52 -0.62 5.79 3.27
CA ALA A 52 -1.73 5.01 2.72
C ALA A 52 -2.66 4.45 3.82
N GLN A 53 -2.10 3.98 4.95
CA GLN A 53 -2.88 3.58 6.13
C GLN A 53 -3.76 4.72 6.64
N GLU A 54 -3.19 5.92 6.80
CA GLU A 54 -3.90 7.14 7.20
C GLU A 54 -5.03 7.47 6.21
N ALA A 55 -4.76 7.40 4.90
CA ALA A 55 -5.75 7.70 3.87
C ALA A 55 -6.90 6.68 3.78
N MET A 56 -6.62 5.41 4.08
CA MET A 56 -7.61 4.32 4.03
C MET A 56 -8.31 4.08 5.37
N GLY A 57 -7.75 4.58 6.48
CA GLY A 57 -8.21 4.25 7.83
C GLY A 57 -8.00 2.78 8.19
N LEU A 58 -6.92 2.16 7.67
CA LEU A 58 -6.62 0.74 7.83
C LEU A 58 -5.26 0.54 8.51
N ASP A 59 -5.13 -0.54 9.28
CA ASP A 59 -3.84 -0.96 9.82
C ASP A 59 -3.20 -2.06 8.95
N LEU A 60 -2.17 -1.70 8.17
CA LEU A 60 -1.45 -2.66 7.34
C LEU A 60 -0.41 -3.47 8.13
N ALA A 61 -0.21 -3.20 9.43
CA ALA A 61 0.54 -4.09 10.31
C ALA A 61 -0.25 -5.37 10.64
N ASP A 62 -1.58 -5.31 10.58
CA ASP A 62 -2.45 -6.46 10.79
C ASP A 62 -2.43 -7.40 9.55
N PRO A 63 -2.04 -8.68 9.72
CA PRO A 63 -2.04 -9.66 8.64
C PRO A 63 -3.43 -9.90 8.03
N ASP A 64 -4.51 -9.82 8.81
CA ASP A 64 -5.87 -10.05 8.33
C ASP A 64 -6.33 -8.89 7.45
N VAL A 65 -6.01 -7.66 7.85
CA VAL A 65 -6.25 -6.46 7.04
C VAL A 65 -5.49 -6.53 5.71
N ARG A 66 -4.22 -6.97 5.73
CA ARG A 66 -3.44 -7.16 4.49
C ARG A 66 -4.07 -8.20 3.59
N ALA A 67 -4.51 -9.34 4.13
CA ALA A 67 -5.14 -10.40 3.36
C ALA A 67 -6.45 -9.93 2.71
N LEU A 68 -7.31 -9.24 3.48
CA LEU A 68 -8.56 -8.65 2.99
C LEU A 68 -8.31 -7.61 1.89
N LEU A 69 -7.32 -6.73 2.10
CA LEU A 69 -6.97 -5.71 1.11
C LEU A 69 -6.41 -6.33 -0.18
N TRP A 70 -5.59 -7.39 -0.06
CA TRP A 70 -5.09 -8.13 -1.20
C TRP A 70 -6.22 -8.76 -2.03
N LEU A 71 -7.19 -9.41 -1.36
CA LEU A 71 -8.37 -9.97 -2.02
C LEU A 71 -9.24 -8.89 -2.68
N ALA A 72 -9.37 -7.72 -2.06
CA ALA A 72 -10.12 -6.60 -2.62
C ALA A 72 -9.46 -5.99 -3.87
N LEU A 73 -8.13 -6.02 -3.95
CA LEU A 73 -7.34 -5.50 -5.08
C LEU A 73 -7.16 -6.53 -6.22
N ALA A 74 -7.25 -7.82 -5.92
CA ALA A 74 -7.10 -8.90 -6.90
C ALA A 74 -8.34 -9.13 -7.81
N ARG A 75 -9.21 -8.12 -7.96
CA ARG A 75 -10.43 -8.17 -8.78
C ARG A 75 -10.24 -7.51 -10.15
#